data_AF-A0A947G3V8-F1
#
_entry.id   AF-A0A947G3V8-F1
#
_cell.length_a   1.000
_cell.length_b   1.000
_cell.length_c   1.000
_cell.angle_alpha   90.00
_cell.angle_beta   90.00
_cell.angle_gamma   90.00
#
_symmetry.space_group_name_H-M   'P 1'
#
loop_
_entity.id
_entity.type
_entity.pdbx_description
1 polymer ?
#
loop_
_entity_poly.entity_id
_entity_poly.type
_entity_poly.pdbx_seq_one_letter_code
_entity_poly.pdbx_strand_id
1 'polypeptide(L)'
;TGVGILDNISIYELIEDESTAWSSATGGSVVELHAYAIDVDYVESDVRQELLDGFFQLYPEYRGAKILEERMLIRRDCPAFSPGSDALRPTVDTPHRGIKLAGDFIKLPMPSALMERATASGFLAANQLLGDLGVRPEPIETVPLRGILARPRLRRRA
;
A
#
# COMPACT_ATOMS: atom_id res chain seq x y z
N THR A 1 -5.88 -22.71 1.60
CA THR A 1 -4.54 -23.23 1.26
C THR A 1 -3.69 -22.04 0.91
N GLY A 2 -2.75 -21.67 1.77
CA GLY A 2 -1.84 -20.55 1.59
C GLY A 2 -0.46 -20.94 2.12
N VAL A 3 0.57 -20.17 1.76
CA VAL A 3 1.98 -20.41 2.13
C VAL A 3 2.33 -19.70 3.44
N GLY A 4 1.49 -19.87 4.47
CA GLY A 4 1.64 -19.15 5.74
C GLY A 4 1.35 -17.66 5.59
N ILE A 5 2.20 -16.82 6.19
CA ILE A 5 2.11 -15.35 6.18
C ILE A 5 2.70 -14.71 4.92
N LEU A 6 3.31 -15.50 4.02
CA LEU A 6 3.96 -14.97 2.82
C LEU A 6 2.91 -14.50 1.80
N ASP A 7 2.84 -13.20 1.57
CA ASP A 7 1.88 -12.56 0.68
C ASP A 7 2.48 -12.24 -0.70
N ASN A 8 3.77 -11.90 -0.77
CA ASN A 8 4.44 -11.53 -2.00
C ASN A 8 5.90 -12.00 -2.05
N ILE A 9 6.34 -12.40 -3.24
CA ILE A 9 7.73 -12.70 -3.58
C ILE A 9 8.09 -11.82 -4.76
N SER A 10 9.13 -11.00 -4.63
CA SER A 10 9.65 -10.19 -5.71
C SER A 10 11.08 -10.59 -6.03
N ILE A 11 11.33 -10.89 -7.31
CA ILE A 11 12.62 -11.33 -7.83
C ILE A 11 13.23 -10.13 -8.57
N TYR A 12 14.22 -9.48 -7.98
CA TYR A 12 14.72 -8.18 -8.43
C TYR A 12 15.46 -8.26 -9.76
N GLU A 13 16.13 -9.36 -10.07
CA GLU A 13 16.77 -9.57 -11.38
C GLU A 13 15.79 -9.65 -12.57
N LEU A 14 14.48 -9.66 -12.32
CA LEU A 14 13.47 -9.59 -13.39
C LEU A 14 12.90 -8.17 -13.59
N ILE A 15 13.26 -7.22 -12.72
CA ILE A 15 12.66 -5.88 -12.68
C ILE A 15 13.69 -4.75 -12.63
N GLU A 16 14.93 -5.03 -12.23
CA GLU A 16 16.00 -4.04 -12.02
C GLU A 16 17.31 -4.48 -12.69
N ASP A 17 17.92 -3.57 -13.45
CA ASP A 17 19.13 -3.82 -14.25
C ASP A 17 20.34 -4.19 -13.38
N GLU A 18 20.50 -3.56 -12.21
CA GLU A 18 21.63 -3.80 -11.30
C GLU A 18 21.59 -5.23 -10.75
N SER A 19 20.42 -5.65 -10.26
CA SER A 19 20.17 -7.01 -9.79
C SER A 19 20.31 -8.05 -10.90
N THR A 20 19.89 -7.71 -12.13
CA THR A 20 20.07 -8.56 -13.33
C THR A 20 21.55 -8.81 -13.63
N ALA A 21 22.36 -7.75 -13.63
CA ALA A 21 23.79 -7.84 -13.91
C ALA A 21 24.52 -8.67 -12.84
N TRP A 22 24.18 -8.45 -11.57
CA TRP A 22 24.76 -9.21 -10.46
C TRP A 22 24.38 -10.70 -10.49
N SER A 23 23.10 -11.02 -10.72
CA SER A 23 22.62 -12.40 -10.86
C SER A 23 23.34 -13.12 -12.00
N SER A 24 23.46 -12.48 -13.17
CA SER A 24 24.17 -13.05 -14.32
C SER A 24 25.65 -13.33 -14.07
N ALA A 25 26.32 -12.47 -13.28
CA ALA A 25 27.74 -12.61 -12.98
C ALA A 25 28.04 -13.66 -11.88
N THR A 26 27.10 -13.89 -10.96
CA THR A 26 27.32 -14.72 -9.76
C THR A 26 26.56 -16.04 -9.78
N GLY A 27 25.52 -16.15 -10.63
CA GLY A 27 24.51 -17.22 -10.56
C GLY A 27 23.60 -17.11 -9.33
N GLY A 28 23.63 -15.99 -8.61
CA GLY A 28 22.76 -15.71 -7.46
C GLY A 28 21.41 -15.09 -7.85
N SER A 29 20.59 -14.78 -6.85
CA SER A 29 19.29 -14.11 -7.00
C SER A 29 19.10 -13.07 -5.89
N VAL A 30 18.37 -12.00 -6.17
CA VAL A 30 17.99 -10.97 -5.19
C VAL A 30 16.48 -11.05 -5.00
N VAL A 31 16.04 -11.51 -3.84
CA VAL A 31 14.63 -11.79 -3.56
C VAL A 31 14.15 -10.98 -2.36
N GLU A 32 12.97 -10.38 -2.49
CA GLU A 32 12.20 -9.84 -1.36
C GLU A 32 11.02 -10.75 -1.06
N LEU A 33 10.83 -11.02 0.22
CA LEU A 33 9.69 -11.73 0.78
C LEU A 33 8.89 -10.75 1.62
N HIS A 34 7.59 -10.68 1.40
CA HIS A 34 6.72 -9.70 2.05
C HIS A 34 5.52 -10.36 2.71
N ALA A 35 5.20 -9.92 3.92
CA ALA A 35 3.97 -10.24 4.64
C ALA A 35 3.28 -8.94 5.07
N TYR A 36 1.95 -8.90 4.95
CA TYR A 36 1.12 -7.80 5.43
C TYR A 36 0.40 -8.20 6.72
N ALA A 37 0.13 -7.19 7.57
CA ALA A 37 -0.73 -7.33 8.75
C ALA A 37 -0.38 -8.52 9.67
N ILE A 38 0.92 -8.76 9.90
CA ILE A 38 1.39 -9.71 10.90
C ILE A 38 0.88 -9.35 12.30
N ASP A 39 0.77 -10.34 13.20
CA ASP A 39 0.28 -10.15 14.57
C ASP A 39 1.09 -9.07 15.31
N VAL A 40 0.46 -8.30 16.20
CA VAL A 40 1.14 -7.28 17.01
C VAL A 40 2.11 -7.89 18.03
N ASP A 41 1.92 -9.15 18.40
CA ASP A 41 2.77 -9.86 19.36
C ASP A 41 3.76 -10.81 18.66
N TYR A 42 4.15 -10.48 17.42
CA TYR A 42 5.08 -11.27 16.61
C TYR A 42 6.47 -11.44 17.25
N VAL A 43 7.10 -12.57 16.96
CA VAL A 43 8.53 -12.81 17.20
C VAL A 43 9.25 -12.76 15.85
N GLU A 44 10.22 -11.86 15.70
CA GLU A 44 10.88 -11.60 14.41
C GLU A 44 11.51 -12.84 13.78
N SER A 45 12.12 -13.72 14.58
CA SER A 45 12.70 -14.98 14.10
C SER A 45 11.67 -15.92 13.49
N ASP A 46 10.45 -15.93 14.05
CA ASP A 46 9.37 -16.81 13.62
C ASP A 46 8.81 -16.29 12.30
N VAL A 47 8.58 -14.98 12.19
CA VAL A 47 8.20 -14.31 10.95
C VAL A 47 9.21 -14.57 9.84
N ARG A 48 10.50 -14.41 10.13
CA ARG A 48 11.58 -14.69 9.18
C ARG A 48 11.54 -16.14 8.70
N GLN A 49 11.37 -17.09 9.62
CA GLN A 49 11.36 -18.52 9.28
C GLN A 49 10.13 -18.88 8.45
N GLU A 50 8.95 -18.37 8.79
CA GLU A 50 7.72 -18.62 8.03
C GLU A 50 7.77 -18.05 6.61
N LEU A 51 8.34 -16.86 6.43
CA LEU A 51 8.58 -16.28 5.10
C LEU A 51 9.49 -17.19 4.26
N LEU A 52 10.60 -17.66 4.82
CA LEU A 52 11.52 -18.56 4.14
C LEU A 52 10.89 -19.92 3.83
N ASP A 53 10.13 -20.49 4.77
CA ASP A 53 9.45 -21.76 4.58
C ASP A 53 8.41 -21.66 3.44
N GLY A 54 7.65 -20.56 3.39
CA GLY A 54 6.75 -20.25 2.28
C GLY A 54 7.48 -20.09 0.96
N PHE A 55 8.62 -19.39 0.96
CA PHE A 55 9.46 -19.23 -0.23
C PHE A 55 9.97 -20.58 -0.74
N PHE A 56 10.53 -21.41 0.13
CA PHE A 56 11.05 -22.75 -0.23
C PHE A 56 9.98 -23.78 -0.56
N GLN A 57 8.72 -23.50 -0.23
CA GLN A 57 7.59 -24.28 -0.70
C GLN A 57 7.25 -23.95 -2.17
N LEU A 58 7.37 -22.68 -2.56
CA LEU A 58 7.07 -22.20 -3.92
C LEU A 58 8.27 -22.35 -4.86
N TYR A 59 9.48 -22.15 -4.34
CA TYR A 59 10.76 -22.19 -5.07
C TYR A 59 11.73 -23.18 -4.40
N PRO A 60 11.45 -24.50 -4.46
CA PRO A 60 12.24 -25.52 -3.77
C PRO A 60 13.70 -25.61 -4.23
N GLU A 61 14.02 -25.17 -5.45
CA GLU A 61 15.37 -25.09 -6.00
C GLU A 61 16.30 -24.20 -5.16
N TYR A 62 15.76 -23.26 -4.38
CA TYR A 62 16.54 -22.39 -3.50
C TYR A 62 16.81 -22.98 -2.10
N ARG A 63 16.29 -24.16 -1.75
CA ARG A 63 16.52 -24.76 -0.41
C ARG A 63 18.00 -24.97 -0.06
N GLY A 64 18.83 -25.21 -1.07
CA GLY A 64 20.28 -25.36 -0.91
C GLY A 64 21.06 -24.06 -1.10
N ALA A 65 20.39 -22.95 -1.41
CA ALA A 65 21.05 -21.67 -1.62
C ALA A 65 21.59 -21.11 -0.31
N LYS A 66 22.72 -20.42 -0.40
CA LYS A 66 23.31 -19.70 0.72
C LYS A 66 22.83 -18.26 0.71
N ILE A 67 22.20 -17.83 1.79
CA ILE A 67 21.90 -16.41 2.02
C ILE A 67 23.22 -15.66 2.21
N LEU A 68 23.57 -14.79 1.27
CA LEU A 68 24.81 -14.00 1.31
C LEU A 68 24.63 -12.73 2.14
N GLU A 69 23.48 -12.10 2.02
CA GLU A 69 23.08 -10.93 2.77
C GLU A 69 21.56 -10.99 3.04
N GLU A 70 21.15 -10.46 4.20
CA GLU A 70 19.75 -10.34 4.58
C GLU A 70 19.49 -8.98 5.24
N ARG A 71 18.33 -8.43 4.93
CA ARG A 71 17.77 -7.24 5.57
C ARG A 71 16.33 -7.52 5.92
N MET A 72 16.05 -7.64 7.22
CA MET A 72 14.69 -7.74 7.73
C MET A 72 14.18 -6.33 8.07
N LEU A 73 12.99 -5.98 7.58
CA LEU A 73 12.35 -4.72 7.91
C LEU A 73 10.91 -4.96 8.34
N ILE A 74 10.60 -4.60 9.59
CA ILE A 74 9.24 -4.60 10.10
C ILE A 74 8.93 -3.20 10.62
N ARG A 75 7.87 -2.58 10.08
CA ARG A 75 7.44 -1.24 10.48
C ARG A 75 5.94 -1.22 10.75
N ARG A 76 5.55 -0.34 11.68
CA ARG A 76 4.15 -0.08 12.07
C ARG A 76 3.73 1.33 11.63
N ASP A 77 4.14 1.71 10.42
CA ASP A 77 3.96 3.05 9.86
C ASP A 77 2.92 3.11 8.73
N CYS A 78 2.36 1.97 8.32
CA CYS A 78 1.26 1.91 7.37
C CYS A 78 -0.11 2.10 8.07
N PRO A 79 -1.00 2.95 7.54
CA PRO A 79 -2.32 3.13 8.13
C PRO A 79 -3.19 1.88 7.93
N ALA A 80 -3.80 1.42 9.03
CA ALA A 80 -4.83 0.41 8.97
C ALA A 80 -6.20 1.02 8.57
N PHE A 81 -6.99 0.27 7.81
CA PHE A 81 -8.33 0.67 7.35
C PHE A 81 -9.41 -0.22 7.99
N SER A 82 -9.38 -0.34 9.32
CA SER A 82 -10.34 -1.19 10.06
C SER A 82 -11.78 -0.76 9.80
N PRO A 83 -12.75 -1.69 9.74
CA PRO A 83 -14.16 -1.35 9.56
C PRO A 83 -14.64 -0.28 10.56
N GLY A 84 -15.33 0.75 10.07
CA GLY A 84 -15.82 1.87 10.87
C GLY A 84 -14.81 3.00 11.10
N SER A 85 -13.51 2.80 10.84
CA SER A 85 -12.48 3.85 11.02
C SER A 85 -12.66 5.07 10.12
N ASP A 86 -13.37 4.94 8.99
CA ASP A 86 -13.64 6.04 8.06
C ASP A 86 -14.33 7.24 8.72
N ALA A 87 -15.15 7.01 9.74
CA ALA A 87 -15.84 8.08 10.48
C ALA A 87 -14.90 8.94 11.32
N LEU A 88 -13.74 8.40 11.70
CA LEU A 88 -12.76 9.05 12.57
C LEU A 88 -11.66 9.78 11.79
N ARG A 89 -11.63 9.62 10.47
CA ARG A 89 -10.58 10.19 9.63
C ARG A 89 -10.82 11.67 9.37
N PRO A 90 -9.79 12.51 9.48
CA PRO A 90 -9.90 13.92 9.12
C PRO A 90 -10.13 14.08 7.61
N THR A 91 -10.75 15.19 7.23
CA THR A 91 -10.91 15.59 5.83
C THR A 91 -9.74 16.45 5.39
N VAL A 92 -9.62 16.68 4.07
CA VAL A 92 -8.67 17.64 3.49
C VAL A 92 -8.89 19.05 4.05
N ASP A 93 -10.16 19.44 4.20
CA ASP A 93 -10.55 20.75 4.71
C ASP A 93 -10.26 20.89 6.21
N THR A 94 -9.83 22.10 6.59
CA THR A 94 -9.57 22.47 7.99
C THR A 94 -10.18 23.85 8.27
N PRO A 95 -10.40 24.21 9.56
CA PRO A 95 -10.87 25.54 9.94
C PRO A 95 -9.92 26.69 9.54
N HIS A 96 -8.67 26.39 9.17
CA HIS A 96 -7.67 27.39 8.81
C HIS A 96 -7.53 27.49 7.29
N ARG A 97 -7.80 28.68 6.75
CA ARG A 97 -7.79 28.95 5.30
C ARG A 97 -6.50 28.50 4.60
N GLY A 98 -5.34 28.77 5.20
CA GLY A 98 -4.02 28.47 4.63
C GLY A 98 -3.46 27.09 4.96
N ILE A 99 -4.22 26.21 5.61
CA ILE A 99 -3.74 24.90 6.06
C ILE A 99 -4.72 23.83 5.57
N LYS A 100 -4.22 22.86 4.80
CA LYS A 100 -4.98 21.68 4.36
C LYS A 100 -4.22 20.42 4.73
N LEU A 101 -4.98 19.33 4.90
CA LEU A 101 -4.41 18.02 5.25
C LEU A 101 -4.31 17.14 4.01
N ALA A 102 -3.19 16.42 3.91
CA ALA A 102 -2.92 15.42 2.90
C ALA A 102 -2.24 14.21 3.55
N GLY A 103 -2.26 13.07 2.86
CA GLY A 103 -1.74 11.80 3.34
C GLY A 103 -2.75 10.66 3.23
N ASP A 104 -2.25 9.45 3.43
CA ASP A 104 -3.01 8.20 3.37
C ASP A 104 -3.98 7.98 4.55
N PHE A 105 -3.87 8.78 5.62
CA PHE A 105 -4.87 8.79 6.69
C PHE A 105 -6.11 9.63 6.35
N ILE A 106 -6.03 10.51 5.35
CA ILE A 106 -7.10 11.47 5.02
C ILE A 106 -8.31 10.78 4.40
N LYS A 107 -9.50 11.21 4.83
CA LYS A 107 -10.78 10.80 4.24
C LYS A 107 -10.95 11.41 2.86
N LEU A 108 -11.20 10.54 1.88
CA LEU A 108 -11.38 10.92 0.49
C LEU A 108 -12.81 10.65 0.01
N PRO A 109 -13.35 11.48 -0.90
CA PRO A 109 -14.68 11.27 -1.50
C PRO A 109 -14.70 10.12 -2.53
N MET A 110 -13.56 9.44 -2.72
CA MET A 110 -13.38 8.35 -3.67
C MET A 110 -12.69 7.13 -3.04
N PRO A 111 -12.94 5.90 -3.54
CA PRO A 111 -12.18 4.73 -3.15
C PRO A 111 -10.71 4.95 -3.53
N SER A 112 -9.82 4.64 -2.59
CA SER A 112 -8.38 4.77 -2.74
C SER A 112 -7.68 4.09 -1.57
N ALA A 113 -6.44 3.66 -1.77
CA ALA A 113 -5.60 3.06 -0.74
C ALA A 113 -4.16 3.61 -0.80
N LEU A 114 -3.48 3.58 0.35
CA LEU A 114 -2.03 3.80 0.48
C LEU A 114 -1.52 4.99 -0.35
N MET A 115 -0.60 4.73 -1.28
CA MET A 115 0.06 5.74 -2.13
C MET A 115 -0.94 6.54 -2.96
N GLU A 116 -1.94 5.89 -3.58
CA GLU A 116 -2.97 6.58 -4.36
C GLU A 116 -3.73 7.59 -3.49
N ARG A 117 -4.07 7.21 -2.26
CA ARG A 117 -4.76 8.09 -1.31
C ARG A 117 -3.88 9.26 -0.87
N ALA A 118 -2.60 9.01 -0.58
CA ALA A 118 -1.65 10.07 -0.23
C ALA A 118 -1.51 11.08 -1.38
N THR A 119 -1.36 10.59 -2.62
CA THR A 119 -1.27 11.44 -3.81
C THR A 119 -2.57 12.21 -4.07
N ALA A 120 -3.71 11.53 -4.07
CA ALA A 120 -5.00 12.14 -4.39
C ALA A 120 -5.44 13.16 -3.33
N SER A 121 -5.19 12.89 -2.04
CA SER A 121 -5.40 13.89 -0.98
C SER A 121 -4.50 15.11 -1.14
N GLY A 122 -3.27 14.93 -1.61
CA GLY A 122 -2.36 16.03 -1.97
C GLY A 122 -2.92 16.92 -3.07
N PHE A 123 -3.41 16.32 -4.17
CA PHE A 123 -4.07 17.08 -5.24
C PHE A 123 -5.32 17.82 -4.73
N LEU A 124 -6.17 17.18 -3.92
CA LEU A 124 -7.33 17.86 -3.34
C LEU A 124 -6.93 19.01 -2.41
N ALA A 125 -5.91 18.84 -1.58
CA ALA A 125 -5.40 19.87 -0.70
C ALA A 125 -4.86 21.07 -1.49
N ALA A 126 -4.05 20.80 -2.52
CA ALA A 126 -3.51 21.83 -3.41
C ALA A 126 -4.62 22.57 -4.16
N ASN A 127 -5.61 21.86 -4.70
CA ASN A 127 -6.76 22.45 -5.38
C ASN A 127 -7.55 23.40 -4.47
N GLN A 128 -7.73 23.04 -3.20
CA GLN A 128 -8.42 23.91 -2.24
C GLN A 128 -7.58 25.14 -1.87
N LEU A 129 -6.27 24.97 -1.63
CA LEU A 129 -5.38 26.09 -1.29
C LEU A 129 -5.21 27.09 -2.45
N LEU A 130 -5.03 26.58 -3.65
CA LEU A 130 -4.72 27.38 -4.84
C LEU A 130 -5.98 27.90 -5.54
N GLY A 131 -7.13 27.25 -5.34
CA GLY A 131 -8.41 27.73 -5.85
C GLY A 131 -8.77 29.13 -5.35
N ASP A 132 -8.44 29.42 -4.10
CA ASP A 132 -8.56 30.75 -3.48
C ASP A 132 -7.71 31.84 -4.15
N LEU A 133 -6.70 31.43 -4.94
CA LEU A 133 -5.83 32.28 -5.74
C LEU A 133 -6.22 32.29 -7.22
N GLY A 134 -7.33 31.66 -7.59
CA GLY A 134 -7.83 31.58 -8.97
C GLY A 134 -7.10 30.55 -9.85
N VAL A 135 -6.33 29.63 -9.26
CA VAL A 135 -5.65 28.57 -10.02
C VAL A 135 -6.67 27.51 -10.45
N ARG A 136 -6.58 27.05 -11.70
CA ARG A 136 -7.44 25.98 -12.22
C ARG A 136 -7.16 24.67 -11.44
N PRO A 137 -8.19 23.97 -10.95
CA PRO A 137 -7.99 22.72 -10.22
C PRO A 137 -7.49 21.60 -11.14
N GLU A 138 -6.64 20.73 -10.61
CA GLU A 138 -6.27 19.47 -11.24
C GLU A 138 -7.38 18.44 -11.04
N PRO A 139 -7.99 17.89 -12.10
CA PRO A 139 -9.03 16.88 -11.94
C PRO A 139 -8.45 15.58 -11.38
N ILE A 140 -9.21 14.90 -10.52
CA ILE A 140 -8.91 13.54 -10.09
C ILE A 140 -9.97 12.61 -10.68
N GLU A 141 -9.54 11.75 -11.58
CA GLU A 141 -10.40 10.75 -12.18
C GLU A 141 -10.58 9.57 -11.22
N THR A 142 -11.81 9.07 -11.12
CA THR A 142 -12.13 7.95 -10.23
C THR A 142 -13.28 7.12 -10.75
N VAL A 143 -13.41 5.90 -10.23
CA VAL A 143 -14.50 4.99 -10.54
C VAL A 143 -15.81 5.43 -9.87
N PRO A 144 -16.98 5.04 -10.42
CA PRO A 144 -18.25 5.29 -9.77
C PRO A 144 -18.31 4.65 -8.37
N LEU A 145 -18.78 5.41 -7.37
CA LEU A 145 -18.96 4.92 -5.98
C LEU A 145 -20.03 3.83 -5.83
N ARG A 146 -20.80 3.56 -6.89
CA ARG A 146 -21.89 2.60 -6.91
C ARG A 146 -21.71 1.71 -8.11
N GLY A 147 -21.74 0.40 -7.87
CA GLY A 147 -21.76 -0.59 -8.94
C GLY A 147 -23.04 -0.48 -9.77
N ILE A 148 -22.99 -1.04 -10.99
CA ILE A 148 -24.08 -1.01 -11.97
C ILE A 148 -25.37 -1.66 -11.43
N LEU A 149 -25.25 -2.61 -10.49
CA LEU A 149 -26.38 -3.29 -9.85
C LEU A 149 -26.91 -2.59 -8.60
N ALA A 150 -26.34 -1.45 -8.20
CA ALA A 150 -26.80 -0.72 -7.03
C ALA A 150 -28.20 -0.17 -7.29
N ARG A 151 -29.18 -0.59 -6.48
CA ARG A 151 -30.55 -0.06 -6.59
C ARG A 151 -30.53 1.47 -6.48
N PRO A 152 -31.23 2.20 -7.38
CA PRO A 152 -31.34 3.64 -7.25
C PRO A 152 -31.98 3.99 -5.89
N ARG A 153 -31.44 5.00 -5.21
CA ARG A 153 -32.06 5.50 -3.98
C ARG A 153 -33.48 5.95 -4.34
N LEU A 154 -34.50 5.32 -3.74
CA LEU A 154 -35.84 5.91 -3.68
C LEU A 154 -35.67 7.32 -3.12
N ARG A 155 -35.91 8.34 -3.95
CA ARG A 155 -36.00 9.72 -3.48
C ARG A 155 -37.05 9.72 -2.38
N ARG A 156 -36.64 9.85 -1.12
CA ARG A 156 -37.59 10.22 -0.05
C ARG A 156 -38.13 11.59 -0.45
N ARG A 157 -39.39 11.62 -0.89
CA ARG A 157 -40.14 12.87 -1.04
C ARG A 157 -40.22 13.49 0.36
N ALA A 158 -39.66 14.69 0.50
CA ALA A 158 -39.98 15.59 1.59
C ALA A 158 -41.41 16.11 1.40
#